data_AF-A0A3P8PAS3-F1
#
_entry.id   AF-A0A3P8PAS3-F1
#
_cell.length_a   1.000
_cell.length_b   1.000
_cell.length_c   1.000
_cell.angle_alpha   90.00
_cell.angle_beta   90.00
_cell.angle_gamma   90.00
#
_symmetry.space_group_name_H-M   'P 1'
#
loop_
_entity.id
_entity.type
_entity.pdbx_description
1 polymer ?
#
loop_
_entity_poly.entity_id
_entity_poly.type
_entity_poly.pdbx_seq_one_letter_code
_entity_poly.pdbx_strand_id
1 'polypeptide(L)' 'MAAGAGTATSGSLESTLDRKLQNVTNTMDSIQGLSAWCIDNKKYHSVIVRHWIKCLKKCK' A
#
# COMPACT_ATOMS: atom_id res chain seq x y z
N MET A 1 -28.81 10.57 -7.18
CA MET A 1 -27.40 10.81 -6.85
C MET A 1 -26.82 9.57 -6.17
N ALA A 2 -25.50 9.37 -6.26
CA ALA A 2 -24.66 8.31 -5.63
C ALA A 2 -24.26 7.11 -6.52
N ALA A 3 -23.43 7.37 -7.52
CA ALA A 3 -22.41 6.42 -7.97
C ALA A 3 -21.06 6.90 -7.39
N GLY A 4 -20.39 6.12 -6.54
CA GLY A 4 -19.11 6.57 -5.96
C GLY A 4 -18.46 5.75 -4.84
N ALA A 5 -18.98 4.58 -4.45
CA ALA A 5 -18.40 3.83 -3.32
C ALA A 5 -17.16 2.97 -3.69
N GLY A 6 -17.01 2.56 -4.96
CA GLY A 6 -15.91 1.65 -5.38
C GLY A 6 -14.53 2.32 -5.52
N THR A 7 -14.49 3.62 -5.78
CA THR A 7 -13.26 4.41 -5.95
C THR A 7 -12.71 4.97 -4.63
N ALA A 8 -13.58 5.24 -3.66
CA ALA A 8 -13.18 5.81 -2.36
C ALA A 8 -12.32 4.84 -1.52
N THR A 9 -12.68 3.55 -1.48
CA THR A 9 -11.89 2.52 -0.76
C THR A 9 -10.50 2.32 -1.38
N SER A 10 -10.42 2.34 -2.71
CA SER A 10 -9.14 2.17 -3.42
C SER A 10 -8.20 3.35 -3.14
N GLY A 11 -8.71 4.59 -3.18
CA GLY A 11 -7.93 5.78 -2.84
C GLY A 11 -7.43 5.78 -1.39
N SER A 12 -8.25 5.35 -0.44
CA SER A 12 -7.86 5.24 0.98
C SER A 12 -6.76 4.19 1.22
N LEU A 13 -6.79 3.08 0.49
CA LEU A 13 -5.77 2.03 0.54
C LEU A 13 -4.44 2.51 -0.05
N GLU A 14 -4.50 3.19 -1.19
CA GLU A 14 -3.31 3.74 -1.83
C GLU A 14 -2.61 4.77 -0.94
N SER A 15 -3.34 5.68 -0.29
CA SER A 15 -2.74 6.64 0.66
C SER A 15 -2.11 5.94 1.88
N THR A 16 -2.75 4.88 2.38
CA THR A 16 -2.20 4.11 3.51
C THR A 16 -0.93 3.38 3.12
N LEU A 17 -0.90 2.80 1.92
CA LEU A 17 0.26 2.12 1.37
C LEU A 17 1.41 3.08 1.08
N ASP A 18 1.14 4.24 0.49
CA ASP A 18 2.15 5.28 0.23
C ASP A 18 2.82 5.71 1.55
N ARG A 19 2.02 5.98 2.60
CA ARG A 19 2.54 6.29 3.93
C ARG A 19 3.37 5.14 4.50
N LYS A 20 2.93 3.90 4.36
CA LYS A 20 3.67 2.72 4.84
C LYS A 20 4.99 2.52 4.09
N LEU A 21 5.01 2.73 2.78
CA LEU A 21 6.19 2.62 1.94
C LEU A 21 7.20 3.75 2.20
N GLN A 22 6.74 4.97 2.52
CA GLN A 22 7.64 6.08 2.90
C GLN A 22 8.29 5.87 4.28
N ASN A 23 7.57 5.23 5.21
CA ASN A 23 8.05 5.01 6.58
C ASN A 23 8.78 3.67 6.76
N VAL A 24 8.90 2.85 5.71
CA VAL A 24 9.60 1.56 5.84
C VAL A 24 11.10 1.80 6.01
N THR A 25 11.69 1.17 7.03
CA THR A 25 13.13 1.22 7.32
C THR A 25 13.73 -0.18 7.24
N ASN A 26 15.07 -0.29 7.25
CA ASN A 26 15.78 -1.56 7.17
C ASN A 26 15.77 -2.38 8.48
N THR A 27 14.91 -2.02 9.44
CA THR A 27 14.76 -2.79 10.68
C THR A 27 13.83 -3.99 10.45
N MET A 28 14.07 -5.06 11.21
CA MET A 28 13.25 -6.28 11.14
C MET A 28 11.76 -5.98 11.39
N ASP A 29 11.45 -5.25 12.46
CA ASP A 29 10.09 -4.88 12.83
C ASP A 29 9.39 -4.06 11.73
N SER A 30 10.11 -3.12 11.10
CA SER A 30 9.52 -2.30 10.04
C SER A 30 9.19 -3.13 8.80
N ILE A 31 10.06 -4.05 8.41
CA ILE A 31 9.84 -4.93 7.25
C ILE A 31 8.72 -5.94 7.55
N GLN A 32 8.74 -6.55 8.73
CA GLN A 32 7.71 -7.49 9.16
C GLN A 32 6.34 -6.84 9.28
N GLY A 33 6.26 -5.63 9.85
CA GLY A 33 5.02 -4.86 9.97
C GLY A 33 4.42 -4.49 8.62
N LEU A 34 5.24 -4.21 7.60
CA LEU A 34 4.77 -4.02 6.23
C LEU A 34 4.28 -5.34 5.61
N SER A 35 5.05 -6.42 5.77
CA SER A 35 4.72 -7.75 5.24
C SER A 35 3.39 -8.28 5.80
N ALA A 36 3.20 -8.23 7.12
CA ALA A 36 1.97 -8.64 7.79
C ALA A 36 0.76 -7.85 7.26
N TRP A 37 0.91 -6.53 7.14
CA TRP A 37 -0.16 -5.69 6.59
C TRP A 37 -0.54 -6.05 5.15
N CYS A 38 0.45 -6.38 4.31
CA CYS A 38 0.21 -6.84 2.93
C CYS A 38 -0.57 -8.16 2.91
N ILE A 39 -0.27 -9.09 3.82
CA ILE A 39 -0.95 -10.39 3.94
C ILE A 39 -2.41 -10.19 4.37
N ASP A 40 -2.66 -9.35 5.36
CA ASP A 40 -4.03 -9.04 5.83
C ASP A 40 -4.87 -8.39 4.72
N ASN A 41 -4.23 -7.59 3.86
CA ASN A 41 -4.87 -6.89 2.75
C ASN A 41 -4.74 -7.64 1.40
N LYS A 42 -4.47 -8.95 1.41
CA LYS A 42 -4.23 -9.76 0.19
C LYS A 42 -5.32 -9.66 -0.89
N LYS A 43 -6.56 -9.32 -0.52
CA LYS A 43 -7.64 -9.06 -1.49
C LYS A 43 -7.36 -7.89 -2.44
N TYR A 44 -6.45 -7.00 -2.06
CA TYR A 44 -5.98 -5.86 -2.85
C TYR A 44 -4.55 -6.04 -3.38
N HIS A 45 -4.03 -7.27 -3.45
CA HIS A 45 -2.65 -7.56 -3.87
C HIS A 45 -2.26 -6.87 -5.18
N SER A 46 -3.15 -6.82 -6.18
CA SER A 46 -2.85 -6.17 -7.46
C SER A 46 -2.62 -4.66 -7.31
N VAL A 47 -3.31 -3.98 -6.39
CA VAL A 47 -3.12 -2.55 -6.13
C VAL A 47 -1.81 -2.34 -5.38
N ILE A 48 -1.56 -3.19 -4.37
CA ILE A 48 -0.35 -3.13 -3.54
C ILE A 48 0.91 -3.25 -4.42
N VAL A 49 0.97 -4.27 -5.29
CA VAL A 49 2.11 -4.51 -6.17
C VAL A 49 2.30 -3.36 -7.16
N ARG A 50 1.23 -2.89 -7.81
CA ARG A 50 1.32 -1.78 -8.78
C ARG A 50 1.86 -0.50 -8.12
N HIS A 51 1.37 -0.18 -6.93
CA HIS A 51 1.77 1.02 -6.21
C HIS A 51 3.20 0.89 -5.64
N TRP A 52 3.60 -0.30 -5.17
CA TRP A 52 4.97 -0.59 -4.76
C TRP A 52 5.97 -0.36 -5.89
N ILE A 53 5.72 -0.89 -7.10
CA ILE A 53 6.57 -0.67 -8.27
C ILE A 53 6.65 0.82 -8.64
N LYS A 54 5.54 1.55 -8.53
CA LYS A 54 5.52 3.00 -8.75
C LYS A 54 6.39 3.75 -7.74
N CYS A 55 6.34 3.36 -6.46
CA CYS A 55 7.17 3.94 -5.41
C CYS A 55 8.66 3.60 -5.62
N LEU A 56 8.98 2.33 -5.93
CA LEU A 56 10.33 1.87 -6.19
C LEU A 56 11.00 2.62 -7.34
N LYS A 57 10.26 2.99 -8.39
CA LYS A 57 10.77 3.84 -9.49
C LYS A 57 11.11 5.27 -9.07
N LYS A 58 10.51 5.77 -7.98
CA LYS A 58 10.78 7.11 -7.43
C LYS A 58 11.93 7.10 -6.42
N CYS A 59 12.09 6.01 -5.69
CA CYS A 59 13.23 5.77 -4.82
C CYS A 59 14.47 5.55 -5.70
N LYS A 60 15.32 6.58 -5.79
CA LYS A 60 16.61 6.53 -6.47
C LYS A 60 17.71 6.63 -5.44
#